data_AF-A0A7L6AAD2-F1
#
_entry.id   AF-A0A7L6AAD2-F1
#
_cell.length_a   1.000
_cell.length_b   1.000
_cell.length_c   1.000
_cell.angle_alpha   90.00
_cell.angle_beta   90.00
_cell.angle_gamma   90.00
#
_symmetry.space_group_name_H-M   'P 1'
#
loop_
_entity.id
_entity.type
_entity.pdbx_description
1 polymer ?
#
loop_
_entity_poly.entity_id
_entity_poly.type
_entity_poly.pdbx_seq_one_letter_code
_entity_poly.pdbx_strand_id
1 'polypeptide(L)'
;MKRLMLLLGPLLAGANVLAEAPVFVAGLAPYQRPADAPVITVFEQTPEWQARAMRGITPPPTGIDFLKYQGAWYTPFIHPNLTGRYDIRGLHADAARKDGS
;
A
#
# COMPACT_ATOMS: atom_id res chain seq x y z
N MET A 1 -56.33 40.09 5.39
CA MET A 1 -55.25 39.98 6.41
C MET A 1 -54.52 38.66 6.15
N LYS A 2 -53.25 38.75 5.78
CA LYS A 2 -52.45 37.70 5.14
C LYS A 2 -52.21 36.51 6.08
N ARG A 3 -52.66 35.32 5.66
CA ARG A 3 -52.41 34.05 6.34
C ARG A 3 -51.00 33.55 6.00
N LEU A 4 -50.20 33.44 7.05
CA LEU A 4 -49.14 32.48 7.31
C LEU A 4 -48.96 31.39 6.23
N MET A 5 -47.84 31.38 5.51
CA MET A 5 -47.35 30.20 4.81
C MET A 5 -45.82 30.10 4.87
N LEU A 6 -45.39 29.27 5.83
CA LEU A 6 -44.31 28.29 5.75
C LEU A 6 -43.03 28.65 4.98
N LEU A 7 -42.00 28.98 5.75
CA LEU A 7 -40.62 28.66 5.46
C LEU A 7 -40.45 27.13 5.49
N LEU A 8 -40.32 26.50 4.32
CA LEU A 8 -39.86 25.13 4.18
C LEU A 8 -38.69 25.11 3.18
N GLY A 9 -37.51 25.48 3.66
CA GLY A 9 -36.28 25.25 2.90
C GLY A 9 -35.94 23.75 2.95
N PRO A 10 -35.67 23.08 1.82
CA PRO A 10 -35.28 21.68 1.86
C PRO A 10 -33.86 21.58 2.40
N LEU A 11 -33.73 20.99 3.59
CA LEU A 11 -32.49 20.52 4.18
C LEU A 11 -32.06 19.25 3.44
N LEU A 12 -31.49 19.40 2.24
CA LEU A 12 -30.88 18.29 1.50
C LEU A 12 -29.40 18.16 1.94
N ALA A 13 -29.19 17.80 3.20
CA ALA A 13 -27.86 17.44 3.69
C ALA A 13 -27.52 16.01 3.23
N GLY A 14 -26.40 15.87 2.53
CA GLY A 14 -26.02 14.69 1.77
C GLY A 14 -25.78 13.44 2.63
N ALA A 15 -26.48 12.36 2.27
CA ALA A 15 -26.04 11.02 2.56
C ALA A 15 -24.98 10.63 1.53
N ASN A 16 -23.71 10.95 1.79
CA ASN A 16 -22.61 10.32 1.05
C ASN A 16 -22.49 8.88 1.56
N VAL A 17 -23.20 7.96 0.92
CA VAL A 17 -22.90 6.53 1.07
C VAL A 17 -21.53 6.32 0.40
N LEU A 18 -20.49 6.17 1.23
CA LEU A 18 -19.22 5.62 0.77
C LEU A 18 -19.49 4.16 0.37
N ALA A 19 -19.66 3.92 -0.92
CA ALA A 19 -19.73 2.57 -1.45
C ALA A 19 -18.44 1.84 -1.07
N GLU A 20 -18.56 0.68 -0.41
CA GLU A 20 -17.44 -0.20 -0.16
C GLU A 20 -16.84 -0.61 -1.51
N ALA A 21 -15.51 -0.50 -1.64
CA ALA A 21 -14.85 -0.88 -2.87
C ALA A 21 -15.15 -2.36 -3.18
N PRO A 22 -15.46 -2.72 -4.44
CA PRO A 22 -15.79 -4.09 -4.79
C PRO A 22 -14.64 -5.03 -4.42
N VAL A 23 -14.96 -6.10 -3.69
CA VAL A 23 -13.99 -7.14 -3.34
C VAL A 23 -13.98 -8.19 -4.44
N PHE A 24 -12.86 -8.34 -5.13
CA PHE A 24 -12.72 -9.28 -6.25
C PHE A 24 -12.33 -10.68 -5.75
N VAL A 25 -13.33 -11.51 -5.41
CA VAL A 25 -13.12 -12.88 -4.89
C VAL A 25 -13.72 -13.91 -5.86
N ALA A 26 -12.94 -14.93 -6.24
CA ALA A 26 -13.38 -15.97 -7.18
C ALA A 26 -14.32 -17.05 -6.56
N GLY A 27 -14.67 -16.89 -5.28
CA GLY A 27 -15.53 -17.83 -4.55
C GLY A 27 -14.99 -19.26 -4.58
N LEU A 28 -15.85 -20.21 -4.99
CA LEU A 28 -15.55 -21.64 -5.04
C LEU A 28 -14.64 -22.05 -6.20
N ALA A 29 -14.26 -21.12 -7.08
CA ALA A 29 -13.37 -21.36 -8.22
C ALA A 29 -12.03 -20.62 -8.04
N PRO A 30 -11.17 -21.00 -7.06
CA PRO A 30 -9.94 -20.26 -6.73
C PRO A 30 -8.90 -20.24 -7.86
N TYR A 31 -9.04 -21.11 -8.84
CA TYR A 31 -8.20 -21.15 -10.05
C TYR A 31 -8.63 -20.13 -11.12
N GLN A 32 -9.79 -19.49 -10.96
CA GLN A 32 -10.28 -18.47 -11.89
C GLN A 32 -10.00 -17.08 -11.33
N ARG A 33 -9.53 -16.18 -12.19
CA ARG A 33 -9.44 -14.76 -11.86
C ARG A 33 -10.80 -14.10 -12.12
N PRO A 34 -11.35 -13.31 -11.19
CA PRO A 34 -12.58 -12.56 -11.44
C PRO A 34 -12.45 -11.67 -12.68
N ALA A 35 -13.49 -11.63 -13.53
CA ALA A 35 -13.44 -10.96 -14.83
C ALA A 35 -13.24 -9.44 -14.72
N ASP A 36 -13.78 -8.85 -13.65
CA ASP A 36 -13.74 -7.44 -13.32
C ASP A 36 -12.53 -7.05 -12.46
N ALA A 37 -11.69 -8.01 -12.04
CA ALA A 37 -10.53 -7.72 -11.22
C ALA A 37 -9.51 -6.84 -11.99
N PRO A 38 -8.97 -5.78 -11.38
CA PRO A 38 -8.04 -4.85 -12.03
C PRO A 38 -6.69 -5.51 -12.34
N VAL A 39 -6.18 -5.31 -13.56
CA VAL A 39 -4.89 -5.84 -14.01
C VAL A 39 -3.86 -4.72 -14.00
N ILE A 40 -2.68 -4.98 -13.42
CA ILE A 40 -1.53 -4.10 -13.55
C ILE A 40 -0.91 -4.32 -14.94
N THR A 41 -1.04 -3.35 -15.83
CA THR A 41 -0.45 -3.40 -17.18
C THR A 41 0.93 -2.74 -17.25
N VAL A 42 1.20 -1.78 -16.36
CA VAL A 42 2.47 -1.08 -16.22
C VAL A 42 2.78 -0.91 -14.74
N PHE A 43 4.04 -1.11 -14.36
CA PHE A 43 4.53 -0.83 -13.03
C PHE A 43 5.77 0.07 -13.12
N GLU A 44 5.66 1.29 -12.61
CA GLU A 44 6.75 2.25 -12.62
C GLU A 44 7.58 2.13 -11.34
N GLN A 45 8.89 1.93 -11.52
CA GLN A 45 9.86 1.96 -10.42
C GLN A 45 10.28 3.41 -10.18
N THR A 46 9.41 4.18 -9.52
CA THR A 46 9.68 5.59 -9.25
C THR A 46 10.95 5.78 -8.42
N PRO A 47 11.56 6.97 -8.42
CA PRO A 47 12.74 7.24 -7.58
C PRO A 47 12.52 6.92 -6.10
N GLU A 48 11.31 7.14 -5.56
CA GLU A 48 10.95 6.82 -4.17
C GLU A 48 10.89 5.30 -3.94
N TRP A 49 10.38 4.55 -4.91
CA TRP A 49 10.38 3.09 -4.87
C TRP A 49 11.82 2.57 -4.85
N GLN A 50 12.68 3.09 -5.74
CA GLN A 50 14.08 2.70 -5.83
C GLN A 50 14.82 3.03 -4.53
N ALA A 51 14.64 4.24 -4.00
CA ALA A 51 15.26 4.67 -2.74
C ALA A 51 14.86 3.75 -1.57
N ARG A 52 13.60 3.30 -1.53
CA ARG A 52 13.13 2.35 -0.52
C ARG A 52 13.75 0.97 -0.69
N ALA A 53 13.79 0.46 -1.93
CA ALA A 53 14.37 -0.85 -2.25
C ALA A 53 15.88 -0.90 -1.89
N MET A 54 16.58 0.21 -2.10
CA MET A 54 18.02 0.33 -1.84
C MET A 54 18.40 0.60 -0.38
N ARG A 55 17.42 0.92 0.48
CA ARG A 55 17.69 1.29 1.87
C ARG A 55 18.26 0.11 2.66
N GLY A 56 19.38 0.34 3.33
CA GLY A 56 20.08 -0.67 4.14
C GLY A 56 21.02 -1.58 3.35
N ILE A 57 21.23 -1.30 2.05
CA ILE A 57 22.21 -2.01 1.22
C ILE A 57 23.56 -1.28 1.32
N THR A 58 24.57 -1.98 1.85
CA THR A 58 25.93 -1.42 1.98
C THR A 58 26.61 -1.33 0.60
N PRO A 59 27.26 -0.21 0.27
CA PRO A 59 28.05 -0.10 -0.96
C PRO A 59 29.28 -1.03 -0.97
N PRO A 60 29.70 -1.54 -2.14
CA PRO A 60 29.00 -1.46 -3.42
C PRO A 60 27.79 -2.42 -3.47
N PRO A 61 26.65 -1.99 -4.03
CA PRO A 61 25.49 -2.86 -4.14
C PRO A 61 25.71 -3.94 -5.20
N THR A 62 26.19 -5.11 -4.78
CA THR A 62 26.44 -6.25 -5.66
C THR A 62 25.27 -7.24 -5.60
N GLY A 63 24.92 -7.85 -6.74
CA GLY A 63 23.90 -8.92 -6.80
C GLY A 63 22.44 -8.46 -6.73
N ILE A 64 22.14 -7.16 -6.84
CA ILE A 64 20.77 -6.61 -6.72
C ILE A 64 20.15 -6.19 -8.05
N ASP A 65 20.80 -6.51 -9.16
CA ASP A 65 20.36 -6.19 -10.52
C ASP A 65 18.96 -6.75 -10.85
N PHE A 66 18.51 -7.77 -10.12
CA PHE A 66 17.18 -8.35 -10.27
C PHE A 66 16.05 -7.35 -9.93
N LEU A 67 16.33 -6.31 -9.12
CA LEU A 67 15.30 -5.32 -8.73
C LEU A 67 14.65 -4.65 -9.94
N LYS A 68 15.40 -4.44 -11.03
CA LYS A 68 14.86 -3.82 -12.27
C LYS A 68 13.83 -4.69 -13.01
N TYR A 69 13.77 -5.98 -12.69
CA TYR A 69 12.82 -6.93 -13.27
C TYR A 69 11.69 -7.34 -12.30
N GLN A 70 11.72 -6.84 -11.06
CA GLN A 70 10.78 -7.22 -10.01
C GLN A 70 9.33 -6.86 -10.34
N GLY A 71 9.08 -5.81 -11.12
CA GLY A 71 7.72 -5.31 -11.38
C GLY A 71 6.94 -5.08 -10.08
N ALA A 72 5.63 -5.34 -10.11
CA ALA A 72 4.74 -5.21 -8.95
C ALA A 72 4.78 -6.40 -7.98
N TRP A 73 5.73 -7.33 -8.12
CA TRP A 73 5.81 -8.50 -7.28
C TRP A 73 6.32 -8.15 -5.88
N TYR A 74 5.85 -8.89 -4.87
CA TYR A 74 6.31 -8.76 -3.49
C TYR A 74 7.83 -8.98 -3.40
N THR A 75 8.52 -8.09 -2.67
CA THR A 75 9.93 -8.26 -2.34
C THR A 75 10.25 -7.67 -0.96
N PRO A 76 11.06 -8.34 -0.11
CA PRO A 76 11.39 -7.81 1.21
C PRO A 76 12.04 -6.41 1.19
N PHE A 77 12.66 -6.03 0.08
CA PHE A 77 13.36 -4.75 -0.08
C PHE A 77 12.43 -3.54 -0.04
N ILE A 78 11.17 -3.68 -0.50
CA ILE A 78 10.21 -2.56 -0.58
C ILE A 78 9.24 -2.49 0.61
N HIS A 79 9.32 -3.47 1.51
CA HIS A 79 8.51 -3.54 2.72
C HIS A 79 9.34 -3.17 3.96
N PRO A 80 8.69 -2.81 5.09
CA PRO A 80 9.36 -2.61 6.36
C PRO A 80 10.21 -3.83 6.74
N ASN A 81 11.38 -3.60 7.33
CA ASN A 81 12.20 -4.70 7.83
C ASN A 81 11.69 -5.20 9.17
N LEU A 82 11.97 -6.47 9.48
CA LEU A 82 11.75 -7.03 10.80
C LEU A 82 12.70 -6.39 11.83
N THR A 83 12.37 -6.53 13.11
CA THR A 83 13.15 -5.98 14.23
C THR A 83 14.10 -7.01 14.84
N GLY A 84 15.03 -6.54 15.68
CA GLY A 84 15.94 -7.38 16.46
C GLY A 84 16.81 -8.29 15.59
N ARG A 85 16.91 -9.56 15.95
CA ARG A 85 17.75 -10.56 15.25
C ARG A 85 17.40 -10.77 13.77
N TYR A 86 16.23 -10.32 13.34
CA TYR A 86 15.76 -10.45 11.96
C TYR A 86 15.85 -9.15 11.17
N ASP A 87 16.45 -8.10 11.74
CA ASP A 87 16.74 -6.85 11.05
C ASP A 87 17.94 -7.01 10.09
N ILE A 88 17.78 -7.85 9.07
CA ILE A 88 18.84 -8.21 8.11
C ILE A 88 19.41 -7.04 7.31
N ARG A 89 18.74 -5.86 7.33
CA ARG A 89 19.16 -4.63 6.65
C ARG A 89 19.57 -3.53 7.64
N GLY A 90 19.57 -3.81 8.94
CA GLY A 90 19.97 -2.87 9.99
C GLY A 90 19.13 -1.59 10.06
N LEU A 91 17.86 -1.62 9.66
CA LEU A 91 17.00 -0.43 9.62
C LEU A 91 16.54 0.06 11.00
N HIS A 92 16.70 -0.78 12.03
CA HIS A 92 16.27 -0.55 13.42
C HIS A 92 17.43 -0.66 14.42
N ALA A 93 18.69 -0.65 13.95
CA ALA A 93 19.87 -0.86 14.78
C ALA A 93 20.00 0.10 15.98
N ASP A 94 19.42 1.31 15.89
CA ASP A 94 19.41 2.27 16.99
C ASP A 94 18.39 1.94 18.09
N ALA A 95 17.31 1.23 17.75
CA ALA A 95 16.36 0.73 18.73
C ALA A 95 16.96 -0.46 19.50
N ALA A 96 17.61 -1.39 18.80
CA ALA A 96 18.23 -2.60 19.35
C ALA A 96 19.47 -2.35 20.26
N ARG A 97 20.00 -1.12 20.26
CA ARG A 97 21.11 -0.72 21.13
C ARG A 97 20.62 -0.15 22.46
N LYS A 98 19.36 0.30 22.54
CA LYS A 98 18.79 0.95 23.73
C LYS A 98 18.25 -0.04 24.76
N ASP A 99 17.91 -1.24 24.34
CA ASP A 99 17.36 -2.36 25.12
C ASP A 99 18.44 -3.36 25.59
N GLY A 100 19.70 -3.15 25.19
CA GLY A 100 20.85 -3.99 25.57
C GLY A 100 21.94 -3.29 26.40
N SER A 101 21.61 -2.19 27.10
CA SER A 101 22.52 -1.50 28.04
C SER A 101 22.10 -1.69 29.49
#